data_AF-A0A9D4E659-F1
#
_entry.id   AF-A0A9D4E659-F1
#
_cell.length_a   1.000
_cell.length_b   1.000
_cell.length_c   1.000
_cell.angle_alpha   90.00
_cell.angle_beta   90.00
_cell.angle_gamma   90.00
#
_symmetry.space_group_name_H-M   'P 1'
#
loop_
_entity.id
_entity.type
_entity.pdbx_description
1 polymer ?
#
loop_
_entity_poly.entity_id
_entity_poly.type
_entity_poly.pdbx_seq_one_letter_code
_entity_poly.pdbx_strand_id
1 'polypeptide(L)'
;MIVISLDECTRVKRFQQMAEGDIRRIEPGSENVPIYSSLYSRHSRNYVESVSVETCTIMNRLGYGDEIRRWRVEKFRQIDRLYNAELSYVTGITAGSKAEGLTGYLESDWDILFVVDDILCVEAGINIHTITGDMDVFRMDTRVYSGHCRLLQEREASTGNKLIHDALCDDGYGGALLSSSILLDEVGNIAGDGMQQHERAGPSIPGVIEGVLNMDTVYSLRCHCPSILQKWAVRPRHWPSTVIVQKVVSLGAYVTPVGHKGSENKHMEWRICFNTGETELVNNLNGTQVKVYVMLKMILKDILQPQKKEITSYVLKNIILWQAERNPQSQFNAHDFFYWLHDALRELRTAIAQKHVAYYMIPDRNLMAACGLEEALQHKWIADITDMMAEGPRVILRLPKIRQTIVASQEPMLWFSQKKMELEMLFLEGMTTGMESDQNYAISREVQRVSRQVQQRMLLEGSVVNNLDDITMNILMSY
;
A
#
# COMPACT_ATOMS: atom_id res chain seq x y z
N MET A 1 10.14 24.03 16.06
CA MET A 1 9.43 25.32 16.23
C MET A 1 9.41 26.01 14.87
N ILE A 2 8.31 25.92 14.11
CA ILE A 2 8.15 26.64 12.85
C ILE A 2 7.16 27.76 13.14
N VAL A 3 7.67 28.97 13.39
CA VAL A 3 6.87 30.19 13.45
C VAL A 3 6.53 30.53 12.01
N ILE A 4 5.27 30.37 11.63
CA ILE A 4 4.79 30.74 10.31
C ILE A 4 4.66 32.27 10.27
N SER A 5 5.42 32.91 9.39
CA SER A 5 5.34 34.35 9.18
C SER A 5 4.01 34.75 8.51
N LEU A 6 3.58 36.00 8.71
CA LEU A 6 2.41 36.63 8.07
C LEU A 6 2.32 36.45 6.53
N ASP A 7 3.42 36.08 5.88
CA ASP A 7 3.50 35.81 4.44
C ASP A 7 2.74 34.53 4.02
N GLU A 8 2.70 33.49 4.87
CA GLU A 8 2.07 32.21 4.52
C GLU A 8 0.53 32.27 4.56
N CYS A 9 -0.06 33.04 5.47
CA CYS A 9 -1.51 33.20 5.56
C CYS A 9 -2.06 33.91 4.29
N THR A 10 -1.23 34.75 3.68
CA THR A 10 -1.50 35.41 2.40
C THR A 10 -1.42 34.43 1.21
N ARG A 11 -0.47 33.47 1.25
CA ARG A 11 -0.34 32.41 0.24
C ARG A 11 -1.54 31.45 0.23
N VAL A 12 -2.05 31.06 1.40
CA VAL A 12 -3.22 30.16 1.51
C VAL A 12 -4.50 30.83 0.99
N LYS A 13 -4.73 32.11 1.31
CA LYS A 13 -5.86 32.87 0.76
C LYS A 13 -5.76 33.06 -0.76
N ARG A 14 -4.55 33.30 -1.29
CA ARG A 14 -4.31 33.32 -2.75
C ARG A 14 -4.58 31.95 -3.36
N PHE A 15 -4.17 30.86 -2.72
CA PHE A 15 -4.42 29.50 -3.18
C PHE A 15 -5.91 29.15 -3.23
N GLN A 16 -6.70 29.56 -2.22
CA GLN A 16 -8.16 29.41 -2.24
C GLN A 16 -8.79 30.23 -3.37
N GLN A 17 -8.43 31.51 -3.52
CA GLN A 17 -8.90 32.36 -4.63
C GLN A 17 -8.48 31.82 -6.00
N MET A 18 -7.31 31.19 -6.08
CA MET A 18 -6.80 30.50 -7.26
C MET A 18 -7.66 29.27 -7.58
N ALA A 19 -7.87 28.38 -6.61
CA ALA A 19 -8.67 27.16 -6.77
C ALA A 19 -10.17 27.43 -7.04
N GLU A 20 -10.66 28.60 -6.64
CA GLU A 20 -12.04 29.08 -6.89
C GLU A 20 -12.17 29.88 -8.20
N GLY A 21 -11.06 30.29 -8.83
CA GLY A 21 -11.05 31.07 -10.07
C GLY A 21 -11.57 30.31 -11.28
N ASP A 22 -12.54 30.92 -11.98
CA ASP A 22 -13.23 30.38 -13.16
C ASP A 22 -12.27 29.95 -14.29
N ILE A 23 -12.08 28.64 -14.43
CA ILE A 23 -11.64 28.05 -15.69
C ILE A 23 -12.91 27.74 -16.49
N ARG A 24 -13.18 28.55 -17.51
CA ARG A 24 -14.23 28.25 -18.51
C ARG A 24 -14.00 26.83 -19.03
N ARG A 25 -15.08 26.03 -19.08
CA ARG A 25 -15.11 24.64 -19.56
C ARG A 25 -14.10 24.38 -20.68
N ILE A 26 -13.19 23.45 -20.45
CA ILE A 26 -12.21 22.99 -21.43
C ILE A 26 -12.85 21.81 -22.17
N GLU A 27 -13.08 21.95 -23.48
CA GLU A 27 -13.57 20.85 -24.31
C GLU A 27 -12.44 19.86 -24.62
N PRO A 28 -12.71 18.53 -24.57
CA PRO A 28 -11.68 17.52 -24.83
C PRO A 28 -11.33 17.46 -26.32
N GLY A 29 -10.08 17.79 -26.65
CA GLY A 29 -9.47 17.52 -27.95
C GLY A 29 -8.98 16.07 -28.06
N SER A 30 -9.07 15.52 -29.27
CA SER A 30 -8.80 14.13 -29.67
C SER A 30 -7.58 13.45 -29.04
N GLU A 31 -7.76 12.18 -28.69
CA GLU A 31 -6.76 11.24 -28.20
C GLU A 31 -5.53 11.18 -29.13
N ASN A 32 -4.32 11.24 -28.54
CA ASN A 32 -2.97 11.02 -29.11
C ASN A 32 -1.97 12.20 -29.25
N VAL A 33 -2.03 13.24 -28.41
CA VAL A 33 -0.93 14.25 -28.31
C VAL A 33 -0.60 14.54 -26.82
N PRO A 34 0.63 14.95 -26.43
CA PRO A 34 0.94 15.36 -25.05
C PRO A 34 0.22 16.68 -24.68
N ILE A 35 -1.05 16.58 -24.29
CA ILE A 35 -2.01 17.69 -24.18
C ILE A 35 -1.91 18.47 -22.85
N TYR A 36 -0.72 18.61 -22.26
CA TYR A 36 -0.54 19.56 -21.14
C TYR A 36 0.28 20.80 -21.47
N SER A 37 1.00 20.80 -22.59
CA SER A 37 1.77 21.98 -23.00
C SER A 37 1.00 22.87 -24.00
N SER A 38 0.22 22.32 -24.92
CA SER A 38 -0.32 23.10 -26.06
C SER A 38 -1.71 23.72 -25.84
N LEU A 39 -2.47 23.30 -24.83
CA LEU A 39 -3.85 23.80 -24.59
C LEU A 39 -3.98 24.94 -23.58
N TYR A 40 -2.92 25.23 -22.84
CA TYR A 40 -2.97 26.23 -21.77
C TYR A 40 -2.35 27.55 -22.23
N SER A 41 -3.10 28.64 -22.04
CA SER A 41 -2.51 29.97 -22.06
C SER A 41 -1.31 30.02 -21.10
N ARG A 42 -0.31 30.88 -21.37
CA ARG A 42 0.86 31.03 -20.47
C ARG A 42 0.45 31.31 -19.02
N HIS A 43 -0.67 32.01 -18.82
CA HIS A 43 -1.22 32.30 -17.50
C HIS A 43 -1.77 31.05 -16.80
N SER A 44 -2.51 30.20 -17.50
CA SER A 44 -3.04 28.95 -16.93
C SER A 44 -1.95 27.91 -16.67
N ARG A 45 -0.85 27.91 -17.44
CA ARG A 45 0.30 27.03 -17.14
C ARG A 45 0.98 27.42 -15.82
N ASN A 46 1.31 28.70 -15.65
CA ASN A 46 1.90 29.21 -14.40
C ASN A 46 0.99 28.94 -13.18
N TYR A 47 -0.33 29.01 -13.37
CA TYR A 47 -1.30 28.65 -12.35
C TYR A 47 -1.20 27.18 -11.93
N VAL A 48 -1.27 26.24 -12.90
CA VAL A 48 -1.22 24.79 -12.61
C VAL A 48 0.09 24.40 -11.94
N GLU A 49 1.22 24.96 -12.39
CA GLU A 49 2.52 24.75 -11.78
C GLU A 49 2.56 25.24 -10.32
N SER A 50 2.01 26.43 -10.05
CA SER A 50 1.95 26.98 -8.69
C SER A 50 1.08 26.13 -7.77
N VAL A 51 -0.08 25.68 -8.23
CA VAL A 51 -0.99 24.84 -7.44
C VAL A 51 -0.38 23.45 -7.22
N SER A 52 0.37 22.93 -8.20
CA SER A 52 1.12 21.66 -8.10
C SER A 52 2.14 21.68 -6.96
N VAL A 53 2.98 22.73 -6.92
CA VAL A 53 4.02 22.90 -5.88
C VAL A 53 3.40 23.07 -4.50
N GLU A 54 2.34 23.88 -4.39
CA GLU A 54 1.67 24.10 -3.10
C GLU A 54 0.95 22.82 -2.63
N THR A 55 0.32 22.07 -3.54
CA THR A 55 -0.26 20.75 -3.22
C THR A 55 0.82 19.79 -2.70
N CYS A 56 1.98 19.73 -3.36
CA CYS A 56 3.11 18.92 -2.88
C CYS A 56 3.60 19.36 -1.49
N THR A 57 3.57 20.66 -1.21
CA THR A 57 3.93 21.23 0.10
C THR A 57 2.92 20.83 1.18
N ILE A 58 1.62 20.91 0.88
CA ILE A 58 0.55 20.43 1.78
C ILE A 58 0.72 18.94 2.06
N MET A 59 0.98 18.12 1.03
CA MET A 59 1.21 16.69 1.23
C MET A 59 2.44 16.39 2.08
N ASN A 60 3.51 17.18 1.97
CA ASN A 60 4.66 17.05 2.87
C ASN A 60 4.26 17.32 4.33
N ARG A 61 3.47 18.37 4.58
CA ARG A 61 2.94 18.71 5.92
C ARG A 61 2.05 17.61 6.50
N LEU A 62 1.31 16.91 5.64
CA LEU A 62 0.50 15.74 6.00
C LEU A 62 1.33 14.46 6.25
N GLY A 63 2.66 14.54 6.20
CA GLY A 63 3.54 13.40 6.46
C GLY A 63 3.82 12.51 5.26
N TYR A 64 3.53 12.96 4.03
CA TYR A 64 3.86 12.25 2.78
C TYR A 64 5.17 12.75 2.14
N GLY A 65 5.98 13.48 2.90
CA GLY A 65 7.33 13.89 2.50
C GLY A 65 8.32 12.72 2.54
N ASP A 66 9.38 12.82 1.74
CA ASP A 66 10.36 11.72 1.59
C ASP A 66 11.08 11.39 2.90
N GLU A 67 11.38 12.40 3.73
CA GLU A 67 12.05 12.21 5.03
C GLU A 67 11.21 11.36 5.98
N ILE A 68 9.98 11.78 6.27
CA ILE A 68 9.04 11.06 7.14
C ILE A 68 8.76 9.66 6.59
N ARG A 69 8.56 9.52 5.28
CA ARG A 69 8.33 8.22 4.65
C ARG A 69 9.51 7.27 4.89
N ARG A 70 10.74 7.70 4.60
CA ARG A 70 11.94 6.86 4.81
C ARG A 70 12.14 6.51 6.27
N TRP A 71 11.88 7.46 7.17
CA TRP A 71 11.93 7.22 8.61
C TRP A 71 10.92 6.13 9.02
N ARG A 72 9.67 6.19 8.57
CA ARG A 72 8.66 5.13 8.83
C ARG A 72 9.12 3.77 8.29
N VAL A 73 9.61 3.73 7.05
CA VAL A 73 10.11 2.50 6.42
C VAL A 73 11.22 1.88 7.26
N GLU A 74 12.18 2.67 7.75
CA GLU A 74 13.26 2.15 8.59
C GLU A 74 12.75 1.68 9.95
N LYS A 75 11.80 2.41 10.57
CA LYS A 75 11.19 2.00 11.83
C LYS A 75 10.47 0.66 11.72
N PHE A 76 9.63 0.46 10.70
CA PHE A 76 8.97 -0.84 10.51
C PHE A 76 9.98 -1.96 10.21
N ARG A 77 11.05 -1.70 9.47
CA ARG A 77 12.13 -2.69 9.28
C ARG A 77 12.85 -3.03 10.58
N GLN A 78 13.06 -2.06 11.46
CA GLN A 78 13.66 -2.31 12.76
C GLN A 78 12.73 -3.12 13.65
N ILE A 79 11.44 -2.81 13.64
CA ILE A 79 10.40 -3.56 14.34
C ILE A 79 10.38 -5.02 13.84
N ASP A 80 10.36 -5.23 12.53
CA ASP A 80 10.44 -6.58 11.94
C ASP A 80 11.69 -7.34 12.42
N ARG A 81 12.87 -6.69 12.46
CA ARG A 81 14.11 -7.32 12.95
C ARG A 81 14.02 -7.74 14.42
N LEU A 82 13.41 -6.92 15.27
CA LEU A 82 13.27 -7.20 16.69
C LEU A 82 12.29 -8.36 16.93
N TYR A 83 11.11 -8.30 16.30
CA TYR A 83 10.14 -9.40 16.40
C TYR A 83 10.71 -10.72 15.87
N ASN A 84 11.39 -10.69 14.72
CA ASN A 84 11.99 -11.90 14.14
C ASN A 84 13.14 -12.48 14.97
N ALA A 85 13.73 -11.72 15.90
CA ALA A 85 14.73 -12.27 16.82
C ALA A 85 14.11 -13.15 17.92
N GLU A 86 12.81 -12.97 18.21
CA GLU A 86 12.06 -13.71 19.22
C GLU A 86 11.20 -14.83 18.61
N LEU A 87 10.87 -14.72 17.33
CA LEU A 87 10.10 -15.73 16.61
C LEU A 87 10.96 -16.95 16.26
N SER A 88 10.33 -18.13 16.27
CA SER A 88 10.90 -19.37 15.76
C SER A 88 9.97 -19.95 14.69
N TYR A 89 10.53 -20.61 13.67
CA TYR A 89 9.83 -21.29 12.57
C TYR A 89 9.08 -20.38 11.57
N VAL A 90 8.88 -19.09 11.90
CA VAL A 90 8.26 -18.11 11.03
C VAL A 90 9.04 -16.79 11.04
N THR A 91 9.08 -16.15 9.88
CA THR A 91 9.59 -14.79 9.69
C THR A 91 8.43 -13.85 9.37
N GLY A 92 8.19 -12.86 10.24
CA GLY A 92 7.23 -11.77 10.01
C GLY A 92 7.83 -10.64 9.19
N ILE A 93 7.11 -10.19 8.17
CA ILE A 93 7.53 -9.09 7.30
C ILE A 93 6.38 -8.08 7.23
N THR A 94 6.62 -6.85 7.66
CA THR A 94 5.65 -5.77 7.47
C THR A 94 5.46 -5.52 5.97
N ALA A 95 4.20 -5.47 5.55
CA ALA A 95 3.79 -5.28 4.16
C ALA A 95 2.87 -4.04 4.00
N GLY A 96 2.37 -3.85 2.78
CA GLY A 96 1.33 -2.86 2.51
C GLY A 96 1.75 -1.41 2.78
N SER A 97 0.78 -0.59 3.20
CA SER A 97 0.98 0.87 3.28
C SER A 97 2.00 1.28 4.36
N LYS A 98 2.14 0.48 5.43
CA LYS A 98 3.11 0.71 6.51
C LYS A 98 4.54 0.42 6.05
N ALA A 99 4.76 -0.70 5.35
CA ALA A 99 6.06 -1.05 4.78
C ALA A 99 6.58 -0.05 3.73
N GLU A 100 5.66 0.66 3.09
CA GLU A 100 5.91 1.70 2.09
C GLU A 100 6.02 3.12 2.72
N GLY A 101 5.78 3.25 4.03
CA GLY A 101 5.79 4.52 4.78
C GLY A 101 4.69 5.51 4.39
N LEU A 102 3.62 5.05 3.73
CA LEU A 102 2.58 5.90 3.12
C LEU A 102 1.45 6.30 4.07
N THR A 103 1.47 5.78 5.29
CA THR A 103 0.40 5.95 6.28
C THR A 103 1.02 6.07 7.65
N GLY A 104 0.36 6.80 8.55
CA GLY A 104 0.77 6.84 9.94
C GLY A 104 0.55 5.49 10.64
N TYR A 105 1.24 5.25 11.77
CA TYR A 105 1.06 4.04 12.58
C TYR A 105 -0.43 3.71 12.84
N LEU A 106 -1.26 4.73 13.08
CA LEU A 106 -2.67 4.57 13.45
C LEU A 106 -3.67 4.89 12.31
N GLU A 107 -3.19 5.23 11.11
CA GLU A 107 -4.07 5.69 10.01
C GLU A 107 -4.59 4.57 9.10
N SER A 108 -4.12 3.34 9.29
CA SER A 108 -4.55 2.15 8.54
C SER A 108 -4.29 0.86 9.31
N ASP A 109 -4.80 -0.24 8.79
CA ASP A 109 -4.40 -1.61 9.11
C ASP A 109 -2.89 -1.83 8.98
N TRP A 110 -2.38 -2.79 9.76
CA TRP A 110 -1.03 -3.33 9.68
C TRP A 110 -1.05 -4.65 8.92
N ASP A 111 -0.62 -4.62 7.66
CA ASP A 111 -0.42 -5.84 6.87
C ASP A 111 0.88 -6.54 7.30
N ILE A 112 0.80 -7.81 7.69
CA ILE A 112 1.97 -8.64 8.03
C ILE A 112 1.96 -9.90 7.17
N LEU A 113 3.09 -10.18 6.53
CA LEU A 113 3.36 -11.43 5.83
C LEU A 113 4.18 -12.35 6.75
N PHE A 114 3.60 -13.44 7.22
CA PHE A 114 4.36 -14.50 7.91
C PHE A 114 4.83 -15.53 6.89
N VAL A 115 6.15 -15.72 6.83
CA VAL A 115 6.81 -16.70 5.98
C VAL A 115 7.20 -17.90 6.84
N VAL A 116 6.74 -19.09 6.49
CA VAL A 116 7.15 -20.32 7.18
C VAL A 116 8.56 -20.71 6.69
N ASP A 117 9.52 -20.85 7.61
CA ASP A 117 10.94 -20.88 7.27
C ASP A 117 11.44 -22.24 6.72
N ASP A 118 10.83 -23.35 7.14
CA ASP A 118 11.27 -24.71 6.81
C ASP A 118 10.58 -25.29 5.55
N ILE A 119 10.12 -24.41 4.65
CA ILE A 119 9.39 -24.81 3.44
C ILE A 119 9.89 -24.02 2.24
N LEU A 120 10.16 -24.73 1.14
CA LEU A 120 10.56 -24.13 -0.12
C LEU A 120 9.72 -24.63 -1.29
N CYS A 121 9.06 -23.70 -1.97
CA CYS A 121 8.40 -23.95 -3.24
C CYS A 121 9.37 -23.66 -4.39
N VAL A 122 9.46 -24.53 -5.40
CA VAL A 122 10.37 -24.39 -6.54
C VAL A 122 9.65 -24.56 -7.88
N GLU A 123 10.08 -23.82 -8.89
CA GLU A 123 9.53 -23.96 -10.26
C GLU A 123 9.88 -25.31 -10.92
N ALA A 124 9.12 -25.68 -11.96
CA ALA A 124 9.15 -27.00 -12.59
C ALA A 124 10.48 -27.43 -13.24
N GLY A 125 11.49 -26.56 -13.35
CA GLY A 125 12.81 -26.88 -13.90
C GLY A 125 13.94 -27.03 -12.89
N ILE A 126 13.69 -26.79 -11.60
CA ILE A 126 14.73 -26.83 -10.58
C ILE A 126 15.03 -28.27 -10.15
N ASN A 127 16.31 -28.59 -10.08
CA ASN A 127 16.80 -29.86 -9.54
C ASN A 127 16.68 -29.85 -8.02
N ILE A 128 15.69 -30.57 -7.49
CA ILE A 128 15.41 -30.63 -6.05
C ILE A 128 16.57 -31.22 -5.22
N HIS A 129 17.44 -32.03 -5.84
CA HIS A 129 18.57 -32.65 -5.15
C HIS A 129 19.68 -31.67 -4.80
N THR A 130 19.70 -30.47 -5.40
CA THR A 130 20.67 -29.43 -5.05
C THR A 130 20.23 -28.59 -3.85
N ILE A 131 19.00 -28.77 -3.37
CA ILE A 131 18.45 -28.03 -2.23
C ILE A 131 18.98 -28.64 -0.95
N THR A 132 19.84 -27.91 -0.25
CA THR A 132 20.41 -28.31 1.05
C THR A 132 19.49 -27.94 2.21
N GLY A 133 19.55 -28.69 3.30
CA GLY A 133 18.79 -28.43 4.53
C GLY A 133 17.59 -29.35 4.69
N ASP A 134 17.17 -29.53 5.93
CA ASP A 134 16.01 -30.34 6.32
C ASP A 134 14.75 -29.48 6.20
N MET A 135 14.05 -29.57 5.07
CA MET A 135 12.90 -28.73 4.76
C MET A 135 11.97 -29.43 3.76
N ASP A 136 10.68 -29.11 3.86
CA ASP A 136 9.68 -29.56 2.91
C ASP A 136 9.89 -28.84 1.57
N VAL A 137 9.88 -29.60 0.48
CA VAL A 137 10.03 -29.07 -0.87
C VAL A 137 8.79 -29.36 -1.70
N PHE A 138 8.21 -28.30 -2.23
CA PHE A 138 7.06 -28.36 -3.12
C PHE A 138 7.43 -27.91 -4.53
N ARG A 139 7.04 -28.70 -5.53
CA ARG A 139 7.09 -28.28 -6.93
C ARG A 139 5.86 -27.46 -7.27
N MET A 140 6.09 -26.33 -7.93
CA MET A 140 5.04 -25.46 -8.42
C MET A 140 4.59 -25.91 -9.81
N ASP A 141 3.32 -26.31 -9.93
CA ASP A 141 2.64 -26.45 -11.21
C ASP A 141 1.92 -25.14 -11.57
N THR A 142 2.51 -24.38 -12.50
CA THR A 142 1.97 -23.10 -12.97
C THR A 142 1.04 -23.24 -14.18
N ARG A 143 0.68 -24.46 -14.60
CA ARG A 143 -0.25 -24.73 -15.72
C ARG A 143 -1.72 -24.56 -15.32
N VAL A 144 -1.99 -23.56 -14.49
CA VAL A 144 -3.32 -23.17 -14.02
C VAL A 144 -3.64 -21.76 -14.56
N TYR A 145 -3.97 -20.80 -13.70
CA TYR A 145 -4.13 -19.40 -14.07
C TYR A 145 -2.81 -18.62 -13.92
N SER A 146 -2.60 -17.60 -14.76
CA SER A 146 -1.43 -16.72 -14.68
C SER A 146 -1.20 -16.18 -13.27
N GLY A 147 0.01 -16.36 -12.76
CA GLY A 147 0.41 -15.95 -11.41
C GLY A 147 -0.19 -16.80 -10.28
N HIS A 148 -0.77 -17.96 -10.60
CA HIS A 148 -1.19 -18.98 -9.65
C HIS A 148 -0.45 -20.29 -9.93
N CYS A 149 -0.45 -21.18 -8.94
CA CYS A 149 0.16 -22.50 -9.04
C CYS A 149 -0.54 -23.50 -8.13
N ARG A 150 -0.28 -24.79 -8.34
CA ARG A 150 -0.50 -25.84 -7.34
C ARG A 150 0.85 -26.28 -6.79
N LEU A 151 0.86 -26.79 -5.56
CA LEU A 151 2.08 -27.17 -4.84
C LEU A 151 2.09 -28.69 -4.64
N LEU A 152 2.90 -29.39 -5.41
CA LEU A 152 3.06 -30.85 -5.34
C LEU A 152 4.23 -31.19 -4.43
N GLN A 153 4.03 -32.10 -3.47
CA GLN A 153 5.07 -32.49 -2.54
C GLN A 153 6.11 -33.37 -3.23
N GLU A 154 7.38 -33.01 -3.08
CA GLU A 154 8.51 -33.75 -3.67
C GLU A 154 9.47 -34.28 -2.61
N ARG A 155 9.59 -33.58 -1.49
CA ARG A 155 10.43 -33.96 -0.36
C ARG A 155 9.76 -33.54 0.94
N GLU A 156 9.77 -34.43 1.91
CA GLU A 156 9.33 -34.17 3.27
C GLU A 156 10.53 -33.89 4.19
N ALA A 157 10.39 -32.94 5.11
CA ALA A 157 11.38 -32.71 6.16
C ALA A 157 11.39 -33.84 7.19
N SER A 158 12.56 -34.12 7.78
CA SER A 158 12.76 -35.21 8.75
C SER A 158 11.99 -34.99 10.05
N THR A 159 11.87 -33.74 10.50
CA THR A 159 11.09 -33.38 11.69
C THR A 159 9.59 -33.29 11.44
N GLY A 160 9.17 -33.22 10.16
CA GLY A 160 7.78 -33.06 9.73
C GLY A 160 7.14 -31.76 10.18
N ASN A 161 6.57 -30.97 9.26
CA ASN A 161 5.75 -29.82 9.65
C ASN A 161 4.29 -30.25 9.76
N LYS A 162 3.77 -30.38 11.00
CA LYS A 162 2.40 -30.84 11.25
C LYS A 162 1.35 -30.02 10.49
N LEU A 163 1.52 -28.70 10.47
CA LEU A 163 0.60 -27.79 9.78
C LEU A 163 0.53 -28.11 8.27
N ILE A 164 1.66 -28.50 7.68
CA ILE A 164 1.74 -28.90 6.28
C ILE A 164 1.15 -30.28 6.06
N HIS A 165 1.56 -31.25 6.90
CA HIS A 165 1.06 -32.61 6.83
C HIS A 165 -0.47 -32.66 6.84
N ASP A 166 -1.10 -31.92 7.75
CA ASP A 166 -2.56 -31.90 7.91
C ASP A 166 -3.27 -31.21 6.72
N ALA A 167 -2.55 -30.40 5.93
CA ALA A 167 -3.05 -29.72 4.74
C ALA A 167 -2.76 -30.45 3.41
N LEU A 168 -2.10 -31.61 3.44
CA LEU A 168 -1.85 -32.42 2.24
C LEU A 168 -3.10 -33.17 1.79
N CYS A 169 -3.27 -33.27 0.48
CA CYS A 169 -4.34 -34.03 -0.18
C CYS A 169 -3.75 -34.94 -1.26
N ASP A 170 -4.42 -36.04 -1.58
CA ASP A 170 -4.07 -36.88 -2.73
C ASP A 170 -4.25 -36.09 -4.03
N ASP A 171 -3.25 -36.13 -4.91
CA ASP A 171 -3.30 -35.46 -6.22
C ASP A 171 -4.09 -36.26 -7.29
N GLY A 172 -4.57 -37.46 -6.94
CA GLY A 172 -5.31 -38.37 -7.81
C GLY A 172 -4.43 -39.27 -8.67
N TYR A 173 -3.10 -39.11 -8.58
CA TYR A 173 -2.09 -39.87 -9.32
C TYR A 173 -1.10 -40.56 -8.37
N GLY A 174 -1.40 -40.63 -7.07
CA GLY A 174 -0.57 -41.24 -6.05
C GLY A 174 0.51 -40.32 -5.48
N GLY A 175 0.46 -39.01 -5.80
CA GLY A 175 1.24 -37.96 -5.18
C GLY A 175 0.43 -37.17 -4.14
N ALA A 176 1.09 -36.21 -3.49
CA ALA A 176 0.46 -35.33 -2.51
C ALA A 176 0.53 -33.87 -2.97
N LEU A 177 -0.53 -33.12 -2.69
CA LEU A 177 -0.69 -31.72 -3.06
C LEU A 177 -1.11 -30.90 -1.84
N LEU A 178 -0.49 -29.74 -1.66
CA LEU A 178 -0.78 -28.87 -0.53
C LEU A 178 -2.04 -28.01 -0.79
N SER A 179 -3.09 -28.27 -0.03
CA SER A 179 -4.35 -27.54 -0.12
C SER A 179 -4.25 -26.15 0.50
N SER A 180 -4.52 -25.12 -0.31
CA SER A 180 -4.50 -23.73 0.17
C SER A 180 -5.60 -23.47 1.20
N SER A 181 -6.80 -24.06 1.03
CA SER A 181 -7.92 -23.82 1.93
C SER A 181 -7.74 -24.51 3.27
N ILE A 182 -7.25 -25.76 3.25
CA ILE A 182 -7.02 -26.51 4.50
C ILE A 182 -5.91 -25.81 5.30
N LEU A 183 -4.81 -25.41 4.65
CA LEU A 183 -3.77 -24.66 5.36
C LEU A 183 -4.32 -23.37 5.98
N LEU A 184 -5.12 -22.60 5.22
CA LEU A 184 -5.67 -21.35 5.72
C LEU A 184 -6.61 -21.57 6.92
N ASP A 185 -7.35 -22.67 6.94
CA ASP A 185 -8.21 -23.05 8.06
C ASP A 185 -7.38 -23.46 9.29
N GLU A 186 -6.36 -24.28 9.13
CA GLU A 186 -5.47 -24.69 10.22
C GLU A 186 -4.75 -23.50 10.86
N VAL A 187 -4.17 -22.62 10.03
CA VAL A 187 -3.53 -21.39 10.51
C VAL A 187 -4.55 -20.48 11.22
N GLY A 188 -5.76 -20.37 10.68
CA GLY A 188 -6.82 -19.57 11.28
C GLY A 188 -7.29 -20.12 12.63
N ASN A 189 -7.24 -21.44 12.84
CA ASN A 189 -7.52 -22.08 14.13
C ASN A 189 -6.44 -21.76 15.16
N ILE A 190 -5.16 -21.83 14.77
CA ILE A 190 -4.03 -21.47 15.63
C ILE A 190 -4.09 -19.99 16.06
N ALA A 191 -4.43 -19.10 15.12
CA ALA A 191 -4.57 -17.67 15.42
C ALA A 191 -5.83 -17.33 16.24
N GLY A 192 -6.86 -18.18 16.21
CA GLY A 192 -8.16 -17.95 16.85
C GLY A 192 -8.17 -18.07 18.37
N ASP A 193 -7.16 -18.69 18.99
CA ASP A 193 -7.08 -18.86 20.45
C ASP A 193 -6.69 -17.57 21.21
N GLY A 194 -6.44 -16.44 20.53
CA GLY A 194 -5.98 -15.20 21.18
C GLY A 194 -6.48 -13.86 20.61
N MET A 195 -7.27 -13.83 19.52
CA MET A 195 -7.70 -12.58 18.86
C MET A 195 -9.20 -12.56 18.55
N GLN A 196 -9.83 -11.38 18.65
CA GLN A 196 -11.20 -11.19 18.16
C GLN A 196 -11.21 -11.29 16.63
N GLN A 197 -11.89 -12.31 16.10
CA GLN A 197 -11.94 -12.57 14.65
C GLN A 197 -13.07 -11.79 13.97
N HIS A 198 -12.76 -11.22 12.81
CA HIS A 198 -13.74 -10.72 11.83
C HIS A 198 -13.90 -11.72 10.67
N GLU A 199 -14.96 -11.58 9.86
CA GLU A 199 -15.16 -12.40 8.67
C GLU A 199 -13.92 -12.36 7.74
N ARG A 200 -13.41 -13.54 7.36
CA ARG A 200 -12.21 -13.68 6.53
C ARG A 200 -12.47 -13.18 5.11
N ALA A 201 -11.54 -12.40 4.55
CA ALA A 201 -11.64 -11.86 3.19
C ALA A 201 -10.37 -12.12 2.37
N GLY A 202 -10.32 -13.25 1.66
CA GLY A 202 -9.15 -13.65 0.87
C GLY A 202 -8.13 -14.42 1.73
N PRO A 203 -6.81 -14.23 1.53
CA PRO A 203 -5.78 -14.98 2.26
C PRO A 203 -5.45 -14.39 3.63
N SER A 204 -6.08 -13.28 4.05
CA SER A 204 -5.77 -12.63 5.32
C SER A 204 -6.60 -13.18 6.47
N ILE A 205 -5.95 -13.29 7.62
CA ILE A 205 -6.53 -13.56 8.93
C ILE A 205 -6.54 -12.21 9.66
N PRO A 206 -7.71 -11.54 9.75
CA PRO A 206 -7.82 -10.26 10.41
C PRO A 206 -7.73 -10.43 11.92
N GLY A 207 -7.13 -9.46 12.59
CA GLY A 207 -7.05 -9.37 14.04
C GLY A 207 -6.98 -7.93 14.51
N VAL A 208 -7.12 -7.73 15.83
CA VAL A 208 -7.01 -6.41 16.46
C VAL A 208 -6.02 -6.50 17.62
N ILE A 209 -4.99 -5.66 17.59
CA ILE A 209 -4.03 -5.51 18.68
C ILE A 209 -4.54 -4.46 19.65
N GLU A 210 -4.63 -4.83 20.94
CA GLU A 210 -5.02 -3.95 22.05
C GLU A 210 -6.36 -3.20 21.86
N GLY A 211 -7.24 -3.73 21.01
CA GLY A 211 -8.54 -3.10 20.69
C GLY A 211 -8.44 -1.82 19.83
N VAL A 212 -7.25 -1.45 19.35
CA VAL A 212 -7.02 -0.16 18.67
C VAL A 212 -6.46 -0.33 17.25
N LEU A 213 -5.55 -1.28 17.03
CA LEU A 213 -4.88 -1.43 15.73
C LEU A 213 -5.34 -2.68 15.00
N ASN A 214 -6.01 -2.48 13.87
CA ASN A 214 -6.35 -3.57 12.96
C ASN A 214 -5.09 -4.13 12.30
N MET A 215 -5.02 -5.45 12.19
CA MET A 215 -3.92 -6.19 11.60
C MET A 215 -4.46 -7.22 10.63
N ASP A 216 -3.88 -7.26 9.43
CA ASP A 216 -4.19 -8.24 8.40
C ASP A 216 -2.99 -9.15 8.21
N THR A 217 -3.13 -10.40 8.67
CA THR A 217 -2.03 -11.36 8.65
C THR A 217 -2.17 -12.32 7.49
N VAL A 218 -1.13 -12.49 6.67
CA VAL A 218 -1.10 -13.46 5.57
C VAL A 218 0.05 -14.44 5.77
N TYR A 219 -0.27 -15.72 5.84
CA TYR A 219 0.74 -16.78 5.91
C TYR A 219 1.16 -17.19 4.50
N SER A 220 2.45 -17.41 4.29
CA SER A 220 3.03 -17.60 2.97
C SER A 220 4.24 -18.51 3.01
N LEU A 221 4.54 -19.11 1.87
CA LEU A 221 5.66 -20.03 1.70
C LEU A 221 6.69 -19.38 0.77
N ARG A 222 7.97 -19.60 1.06
CA ARG A 222 9.06 -19.10 0.22
C ARG A 222 9.01 -19.78 -1.15
N CYS A 223 9.24 -19.01 -2.20
CA CYS A 223 9.15 -19.47 -3.58
C CYS A 223 10.41 -19.09 -4.35
N HIS A 224 11.02 -20.07 -5.01
CA HIS A 224 12.10 -19.90 -5.97
C HIS A 224 11.59 -20.06 -7.40
N CYS A 225 11.26 -18.94 -8.04
CA CYS A 225 10.73 -18.86 -9.41
C CYS A 225 11.59 -17.98 -10.34
N PRO A 226 12.87 -18.36 -10.58
CA PRO A 226 13.81 -17.55 -11.36
C PRO A 226 13.31 -17.23 -12.77
N SER A 227 12.52 -18.09 -13.41
CA SER A 227 11.98 -17.82 -14.75
C SER A 227 11.10 -16.56 -14.78
N ILE A 228 10.22 -16.39 -13.79
CA ILE A 228 9.31 -15.24 -13.67
C ILE A 228 10.12 -13.98 -13.40
N LEU A 229 11.04 -14.03 -12.43
CA LEU A 229 11.89 -12.91 -12.06
C LEU A 229 12.82 -12.48 -13.20
N GLN A 230 13.36 -13.42 -13.97
CA GLN A 230 14.22 -13.11 -15.10
C GLN A 230 13.43 -12.47 -16.25
N LYS A 231 12.24 -12.99 -16.57
CA LYS A 231 11.33 -12.36 -17.55
C LYS A 231 11.00 -10.93 -17.13
N TRP A 232 10.76 -10.70 -15.84
CA TRP A 232 10.56 -9.37 -15.29
C TRP A 232 11.82 -8.51 -15.40
N ALA A 233 13.01 -9.03 -15.08
CA ALA A 233 14.26 -8.26 -15.00
C ALA A 233 14.76 -7.73 -16.35
N VAL A 234 14.52 -8.45 -17.44
CA VAL A 234 15.02 -8.08 -18.78
C VAL A 234 14.13 -7.10 -19.54
N ARG A 235 12.98 -6.69 -18.98
CA ARG A 235 12.08 -5.74 -19.66
C ARG A 235 12.78 -4.39 -19.92
N PRO A 236 12.56 -3.77 -21.10
CA PRO A 236 13.03 -2.42 -21.38
C PRO A 236 12.31 -1.43 -20.47
N ARG A 237 13.05 -0.51 -19.84
CA ARG A 237 12.50 0.44 -18.87
C ARG A 237 13.30 1.72 -18.72
N HIS A 238 12.64 2.78 -18.28
CA HIS A 238 13.28 3.99 -17.77
C HIS A 238 13.54 3.95 -16.26
N TRP A 239 12.74 3.15 -15.55
CA TRP A 239 12.81 2.95 -14.11
C TRP A 239 12.33 1.52 -13.77
N PRO A 240 12.83 0.88 -12.70
CA PRO A 240 13.89 1.37 -11.81
C PRO A 240 15.28 1.16 -12.43
N SER A 241 16.32 1.64 -11.74
CA SER A 241 17.70 1.40 -12.17
C SER A 241 18.06 -0.09 -12.12
N THR A 242 19.08 -0.49 -12.88
CA THR A 242 19.55 -1.89 -12.90
C THR A 242 19.93 -2.42 -11.51
N VAL A 243 20.47 -1.58 -10.63
CA VAL A 243 20.81 -1.95 -9.25
C VAL A 243 19.55 -2.35 -8.48
N ILE A 244 18.46 -1.59 -8.62
CA ILE A 244 17.19 -1.91 -7.98
C ILE A 244 16.53 -3.13 -8.62
N VAL A 245 16.65 -3.32 -9.95
CA VAL A 245 16.20 -4.56 -10.61
C VAL A 245 16.89 -5.78 -10.02
N GLN A 246 18.22 -5.76 -9.90
CA GLN A 246 18.99 -6.86 -9.30
C GLN A 246 18.59 -7.10 -7.84
N LYS A 247 18.38 -6.02 -7.07
CA LYS A 247 17.92 -6.12 -5.69
C LYS A 247 16.53 -6.80 -5.61
N VAL A 248 15.57 -6.38 -6.44
CA VAL A 248 14.24 -7.00 -6.49
C VAL A 248 14.31 -8.49 -6.83
N VAL A 249 15.15 -8.88 -7.79
CA VAL A 249 15.37 -10.31 -8.14
C VAL A 249 15.96 -11.07 -6.95
N SER A 250 16.89 -10.47 -6.20
CA SER A 250 17.52 -11.13 -5.05
C SER A 250 16.60 -11.31 -3.83
N LEU A 251 15.52 -10.51 -3.72
CA LEU A 251 14.57 -10.58 -2.60
C LEU A 251 13.65 -11.81 -2.68
N GLY A 252 13.62 -12.51 -3.82
CA GLY A 252 12.85 -13.74 -4.01
C GLY A 252 11.34 -13.51 -4.19
N ALA A 253 10.57 -14.58 -4.00
CA ALA A 253 9.12 -14.59 -4.16
C ALA A 253 8.45 -15.41 -3.06
N TYR A 254 7.12 -15.31 -3.01
CA TYR A 254 6.29 -16.05 -2.07
C TYR A 254 5.09 -16.65 -2.79
N VAL A 255 4.49 -17.66 -2.18
CA VAL A 255 3.15 -18.14 -2.54
C VAL A 255 2.21 -18.03 -1.35
N THR A 256 1.01 -17.51 -1.60
CA THR A 256 -0.02 -17.23 -0.58
C THR A 256 -1.24 -18.11 -0.81
N PRO A 257 -1.93 -18.61 0.24
CA PRO A 257 -3.01 -19.59 0.14
C PRO A 257 -4.31 -18.94 -0.34
N VAL A 258 -4.37 -18.62 -1.64
CA VAL A 258 -5.57 -18.13 -2.30
C VAL A 258 -5.55 -18.53 -3.77
N GLY A 259 -6.54 -19.30 -4.19
CA GLY A 259 -6.69 -19.70 -5.57
C GLY A 259 -7.33 -18.63 -6.46
N HIS A 260 -7.29 -18.88 -7.76
CA HIS A 260 -7.90 -17.99 -8.72
C HIS A 260 -9.43 -18.05 -8.60
N LYS A 261 -10.13 -16.90 -8.51
CA LYS A 261 -11.59 -16.89 -8.24
C LYS A 261 -12.42 -17.65 -9.28
N GLY A 262 -11.96 -17.70 -10.53
CA GLY A 262 -12.61 -18.42 -11.63
C GLY A 262 -12.22 -19.90 -11.75
N SER A 263 -11.35 -20.41 -10.89
CA SER A 263 -10.94 -21.82 -10.90
C SER A 263 -11.92 -22.69 -10.12
N GLU A 264 -12.28 -23.84 -10.70
CA GLU A 264 -13.01 -24.90 -9.98
C GLU A 264 -12.15 -25.51 -8.85
N ASN A 265 -10.83 -25.49 -9.02
CA ASN A 265 -9.86 -26.04 -8.07
C ASN A 265 -9.21 -24.97 -7.20
N LYS A 266 -9.86 -23.80 -7.03
CA LYS A 266 -9.32 -22.66 -6.27
C LYS A 266 -8.91 -22.98 -4.82
N HIS A 267 -9.49 -24.03 -4.23
CA HIS A 267 -9.16 -24.48 -2.87
C HIS A 267 -7.77 -25.15 -2.79
N MET A 268 -7.23 -25.62 -3.91
CA MET A 268 -5.90 -26.22 -4.03
C MET A 268 -4.86 -25.29 -4.65
N GLU A 269 -5.26 -24.07 -5.03
CA GLU A 269 -4.41 -23.15 -5.78
C GLU A 269 -3.82 -22.06 -4.90
N TRP A 270 -2.62 -21.66 -5.27
CA TRP A 270 -1.79 -20.72 -4.55
C TRP A 270 -1.44 -19.55 -5.45
N ARG A 271 -1.35 -18.35 -4.89
CA ARG A 271 -1.03 -17.14 -5.64
C ARG A 271 0.42 -16.74 -5.43
N ILE A 272 1.15 -16.52 -6.52
CA ILE A 272 2.53 -16.04 -6.51
C ILE A 272 2.53 -14.53 -6.24
N CYS A 273 3.33 -14.11 -5.27
CA CYS A 273 3.43 -12.74 -4.80
C CYS A 273 4.89 -12.32 -4.59
N PHE A 274 5.16 -11.01 -4.68
CA PHE A 274 6.51 -10.44 -4.59
C PHE A 274 6.55 -9.29 -3.58
N ASN A 275 5.92 -9.46 -2.40
CA ASN A 275 5.69 -8.38 -1.43
C ASN A 275 6.94 -7.55 -1.12
N THR A 276 8.08 -8.20 -0.83
CA THR A 276 9.35 -7.52 -0.54
C THR A 276 9.89 -6.77 -1.76
N GLY A 277 9.83 -7.37 -2.95
CA GLY A 277 10.20 -6.73 -4.20
C GLY A 277 9.31 -5.53 -4.55
N GLU A 278 8.00 -5.63 -4.34
CA GLU A 278 7.05 -4.53 -4.51
C GLU A 278 7.32 -3.38 -3.55
N THR A 279 7.56 -3.68 -2.27
CA THR A 279 7.94 -2.68 -1.27
C THR A 279 9.24 -1.97 -1.67
N GLU A 280 10.24 -2.71 -2.15
CA GLU A 280 11.49 -2.13 -2.65
C GLU A 280 11.24 -1.19 -3.85
N LEU A 281 10.36 -1.59 -4.78
CA LEU A 281 9.96 -0.75 -5.91
C LEU A 281 9.30 0.56 -5.45
N VAL A 282 8.31 0.48 -4.55
CA VAL A 282 7.63 1.69 -4.04
C VAL A 282 8.60 2.60 -3.27
N ASN A 283 9.54 2.02 -2.51
CA ASN A 283 10.55 2.78 -1.78
C ASN A 283 11.53 3.53 -2.68
N ASN A 284 11.68 3.10 -3.95
CA ASN A 284 12.52 3.74 -4.96
C ASN A 284 11.75 4.64 -5.94
N LEU A 285 10.46 4.89 -5.70
CA LEU A 285 9.72 5.99 -6.33
C LEU A 285 10.19 7.34 -5.77
N ASN A 286 10.22 8.36 -6.62
CA ASN A 286 10.57 9.71 -6.18
C ASN A 286 9.39 10.40 -5.47
N GLY A 287 9.66 11.56 -4.87
CA GLY A 287 8.66 12.27 -4.08
C GLY A 287 7.38 12.66 -4.83
N THR A 288 7.46 12.95 -6.14
CA THR A 288 6.27 13.26 -6.95
C THR A 288 5.47 11.99 -7.27
N GLN A 289 6.14 10.91 -7.69
CA GLN A 289 5.49 9.62 -7.98
C GLN A 289 4.71 9.09 -6.76
N VAL A 290 5.31 9.17 -5.57
CA VAL A 290 4.64 8.77 -4.34
C VAL A 290 3.46 9.66 -4.00
N LYS A 291 3.57 10.97 -4.19
CA LYS A 291 2.44 11.89 -3.98
C LYS A 291 1.30 11.60 -4.94
N VAL A 292 1.58 11.28 -6.21
CA VAL A 292 0.54 10.89 -7.16
C VAL A 292 -0.14 9.60 -6.71
N TYR A 293 0.63 8.61 -6.26
CA TYR A 293 0.08 7.37 -5.69
C TYR A 293 -0.84 7.63 -4.48
N VAL A 294 -0.37 8.43 -3.52
CA VAL A 294 -1.16 8.80 -2.33
C VAL A 294 -2.43 9.56 -2.73
N MET A 295 -2.35 10.46 -3.71
CA MET A 295 -3.52 11.20 -4.21
C MET A 295 -4.55 10.25 -4.84
N LEU A 296 -4.12 9.26 -5.63
CA LEU A 296 -5.03 8.23 -6.15
C LEU A 296 -5.69 7.41 -5.03
N LYS A 297 -4.95 7.08 -3.96
CA LYS A 297 -5.52 6.38 -2.80
C LYS A 297 -6.58 7.24 -2.09
N MET A 298 -6.36 8.54 -1.96
CA MET A 298 -7.36 9.47 -1.42
C MET A 298 -8.60 9.53 -2.32
N ILE A 299 -8.42 9.64 -3.64
CA ILE A 299 -9.53 9.64 -4.60
C ILE A 299 -10.33 8.33 -4.52
N LEU A 300 -9.65 7.18 -4.44
CA LEU A 300 -10.31 5.89 -4.28
C LEU A 300 -11.14 5.82 -2.99
N LYS A 301 -10.57 6.30 -1.87
CA LYS A 301 -11.23 6.28 -0.56
C LYS A 301 -12.39 7.28 -0.47
N ASP A 302 -12.18 8.52 -0.88
CA ASP A 302 -13.06 9.64 -0.56
C ASP A 302 -14.09 9.92 -1.66
N ILE A 303 -13.79 9.53 -2.92
CA ILE A 303 -14.63 9.82 -4.08
C ILE A 303 -15.24 8.55 -4.67
N LEU A 304 -14.41 7.56 -5.01
CA LEU A 304 -14.91 6.34 -5.68
C LEU A 304 -15.60 5.38 -4.69
N GLN A 305 -15.12 5.29 -3.45
CA GLN A 305 -15.72 4.55 -2.35
C GLN A 305 -16.14 3.11 -2.72
N PRO A 306 -15.21 2.25 -3.18
CA PRO A 306 -15.50 0.85 -3.49
C PRO A 306 -16.05 0.11 -2.27
N GLN A 307 -17.07 -0.74 -2.46
CA GLN A 307 -17.74 -1.45 -1.38
C GLN A 307 -17.34 -2.92 -1.31
N LYS A 308 -17.05 -3.56 -2.45
CA LYS A 308 -16.73 -5.00 -2.55
C LYS A 308 -15.33 -5.27 -3.08
N LYS A 309 -14.40 -4.33 -2.86
CA LYS A 309 -13.00 -4.40 -3.36
C LYS A 309 -12.94 -4.50 -4.89
N GLU A 310 -13.88 -3.87 -5.61
CA GLU A 310 -13.92 -3.84 -7.07
C GLU A 310 -12.65 -3.17 -7.64
N ILE A 311 -12.16 -2.14 -6.93
CA ILE A 311 -10.85 -1.54 -7.13
C ILE A 311 -10.18 -1.42 -5.78
N THR A 312 -8.88 -1.69 -5.73
CA THR A 312 -8.09 -1.66 -4.50
C THR A 312 -6.88 -0.74 -4.65
N SER A 313 -6.29 -0.35 -3.52
CA SER A 313 -4.99 0.33 -3.50
C SER A 313 -3.89 -0.44 -4.25
N TYR A 314 -4.01 -1.77 -4.32
CA TYR A 314 -3.11 -2.63 -5.08
C TYR A 314 -3.21 -2.42 -6.60
N VAL A 315 -4.41 -2.17 -7.13
CA VAL A 315 -4.58 -1.78 -8.55
C VAL A 315 -3.90 -0.45 -8.81
N LEU A 316 -4.10 0.54 -7.93
CA LEU A 316 -3.47 1.86 -8.05
C LEU A 316 -1.94 1.78 -7.99
N LYS A 317 -1.38 0.95 -7.09
CA LYS A 317 0.06 0.70 -7.00
C LYS A 317 0.60 0.26 -8.36
N ASN A 318 -0.07 -0.69 -9.01
CA ASN A 318 0.36 -1.22 -10.30
C ASN A 318 0.26 -0.18 -11.42
N ILE A 319 -0.77 0.66 -11.44
CA ILE A 319 -0.86 1.81 -12.37
C ILE A 319 0.38 2.71 -12.22
N ILE A 320 0.76 3.05 -10.98
CA ILE A 320 1.92 3.91 -10.71
C ILE A 320 3.25 3.24 -11.09
N LEU A 321 3.42 1.95 -10.79
CA LEU A 321 4.63 1.22 -11.18
C LEU A 321 4.79 1.16 -12.71
N TRP A 322 3.70 0.93 -13.43
CA TRP A 322 3.71 0.97 -14.90
C TRP A 322 3.95 2.38 -15.45
N GLN A 323 3.35 3.41 -14.86
CA GLN A 323 3.60 4.81 -15.23
C GLN A 323 5.07 5.19 -15.01
N ALA A 324 5.65 4.75 -13.89
CA ALA A 324 7.07 4.96 -13.57
C ALA A 324 7.99 4.24 -14.56
N GLU A 325 7.70 2.99 -14.92
CA GLU A 325 8.53 2.22 -15.87
C GLU A 325 8.64 2.89 -17.25
N ARG A 326 7.55 3.50 -17.71
CA ARG A 326 7.40 4.09 -19.06
C ARG A 326 8.01 5.48 -19.22
N ASN A 327 8.35 6.14 -18.12
CA ASN A 327 8.76 7.55 -18.15
C ASN A 327 10.06 7.75 -17.35
N PRO A 328 11.00 8.60 -17.83
CA PRO A 328 12.18 8.95 -17.04
C PRO A 328 11.80 9.52 -15.68
N GLN A 329 12.40 8.99 -14.61
CA GLN A 329 12.10 9.43 -13.25
C GLN A 329 12.32 10.94 -13.04
N SER A 330 13.23 11.57 -13.81
CA SER A 330 13.50 13.00 -13.76
C SER A 330 12.34 13.89 -14.22
N GLN A 331 11.37 13.36 -14.98
CA GLN A 331 10.21 14.13 -15.41
C GLN A 331 9.15 14.26 -14.31
N PHE A 332 9.18 13.38 -13.30
CA PHE A 332 8.29 13.46 -12.14
C PHE A 332 8.82 14.49 -11.15
N ASN A 333 8.42 15.75 -11.33
CA ASN A 333 8.79 16.86 -10.46
C ASN A 333 7.54 17.54 -9.87
N ALA A 334 7.74 18.44 -8.90
CA ALA A 334 6.63 19.04 -8.16
C ALA A 334 5.81 20.04 -9.00
N HIS A 335 6.38 20.63 -10.06
CA HIS A 335 5.65 21.55 -10.95
C HIS A 335 4.67 20.82 -11.86
N ASP A 336 5.02 19.59 -12.26
CA ASP A 336 4.20 18.74 -13.14
C ASP A 336 3.30 17.77 -12.37
N PHE A 337 3.10 17.98 -11.06
CA PHE A 337 2.32 17.06 -10.22
C PHE A 337 0.92 16.77 -10.79
N PHE A 338 0.15 17.81 -11.16
CA PHE A 338 -1.20 17.60 -11.71
C PHE A 338 -1.19 16.98 -13.10
N TYR A 339 -0.13 17.16 -13.89
CA TYR A 339 0.03 16.43 -15.15
C TYR A 339 0.12 14.92 -14.89
N TRP A 340 0.99 14.51 -13.97
CA TRP A 340 1.16 13.10 -13.62
C TRP A 340 -0.06 12.50 -12.95
N LEU A 341 -0.78 13.26 -12.12
CA LEU A 341 -2.06 12.85 -11.54
C LEU A 341 -3.11 12.64 -12.63
N HIS A 342 -3.25 13.59 -13.56
CA HIS A 342 -4.20 13.48 -14.67
C HIS A 342 -3.88 12.27 -15.56
N ASP A 343 -2.60 12.04 -15.86
CA ASP A 343 -2.16 10.86 -16.62
C ASP A 343 -2.51 9.55 -15.88
N ALA A 344 -2.30 9.50 -14.57
CA ALA A 344 -2.65 8.32 -13.77
C ALA A 344 -4.18 8.12 -13.64
N LEU A 345 -4.98 9.19 -13.60
CA LEU A 345 -6.44 9.14 -13.66
C LEU A 345 -6.92 8.63 -15.02
N ARG A 346 -6.27 9.03 -16.12
CA ARG A 346 -6.54 8.49 -17.45
C ARG A 346 -6.31 6.97 -17.47
N GLU A 347 -5.17 6.51 -16.96
CA GLU A 347 -4.86 5.08 -16.86
C GLU A 347 -5.88 4.33 -16.00
N LEU A 348 -6.31 4.89 -14.86
CA LEU A 348 -7.35 4.32 -14.01
C LEU A 348 -8.70 4.23 -14.75
N ARG A 349 -9.09 5.28 -15.48
CA ARG A 349 -10.32 5.27 -16.28
C ARG A 349 -10.28 4.18 -17.34
N THR A 350 -9.17 4.07 -18.06
CA THR A 350 -8.96 3.01 -19.08
C THR A 350 -9.02 1.62 -18.45
N ALA A 351 -8.35 1.44 -17.30
CA ALA A 351 -8.37 0.20 -16.55
C ALA A 351 -9.79 -0.22 -16.16
N ILE A 352 -10.61 0.73 -15.69
CA ILE A 352 -12.02 0.50 -15.34
C ILE A 352 -12.83 0.14 -16.57
N ALA A 353 -12.70 0.89 -17.67
CA ALA A 353 -13.41 0.64 -18.92
C ALA A 353 -13.09 -0.76 -19.49
N GLN A 354 -11.82 -1.16 -19.44
CA GLN A 354 -11.35 -2.43 -19.97
C GLN A 354 -11.44 -3.59 -18.96
N LYS A 355 -11.80 -3.30 -17.70
CA LYS A 355 -11.71 -4.24 -16.56
C LYS A 355 -10.35 -4.96 -16.53
N HIS A 356 -9.29 -4.20 -16.79
CA HIS A 356 -7.95 -4.75 -16.97
C HIS A 356 -6.85 -3.86 -16.39
N VAL A 357 -6.03 -4.47 -15.53
CA VAL A 357 -4.70 -3.95 -15.16
C VAL A 357 -3.75 -5.12 -15.09
N ALA A 358 -2.71 -5.10 -15.92
CA ALA A 358 -1.63 -6.08 -15.85
C ALA A 358 -0.89 -5.97 -14.52
N TYR A 359 -0.67 -7.09 -13.84
CA TYR A 359 0.18 -7.11 -12.66
C TYR A 359 1.62 -6.80 -13.05
N TYR A 360 2.25 -5.85 -12.36
CA TYR A 360 3.56 -5.33 -12.72
C TYR A 360 4.65 -6.41 -12.73
N MET A 361 4.63 -7.36 -11.80
CA MET A 361 5.63 -8.44 -11.75
C MET A 361 5.32 -9.58 -12.72
N ILE A 362 4.03 -9.85 -12.99
CA ILE A 362 3.57 -10.89 -13.93
C ILE A 362 2.51 -10.28 -14.87
N PRO A 363 2.91 -9.66 -16.00
CA PRO A 363 1.98 -8.93 -16.87
C PRO A 363 0.80 -9.75 -17.39
N ASP A 364 1.00 -11.07 -17.53
CA ASP A 364 -0.03 -12.01 -17.99
C ASP A 364 -1.17 -12.20 -16.97
N ARG A 365 -1.02 -11.70 -15.73
CA ARG A 365 -2.04 -11.73 -14.68
C ARG A 365 -2.81 -10.41 -14.65
N ASN A 366 -4.11 -10.45 -14.95
CA ASN A 366 -5.00 -9.31 -14.82
C ASN A 366 -5.52 -9.15 -13.37
N LEU A 367 -5.26 -8.00 -12.75
CA LEU A 367 -5.69 -7.68 -11.38
C LEU A 367 -7.19 -7.37 -11.27
N MET A 368 -7.84 -6.99 -12.36
CA MET A 368 -9.26 -6.67 -12.41
C MET A 368 -10.13 -7.81 -12.93
N ALA A 369 -9.56 -8.96 -13.31
CA ALA A 369 -10.31 -10.10 -13.83
C ALA A 369 -11.40 -10.60 -12.87
N ALA A 370 -11.20 -10.42 -11.57
CA ALA A 370 -12.07 -10.93 -10.52
C ALA A 370 -12.78 -9.82 -9.73
N CYS A 371 -12.84 -8.60 -10.28
CA CYS A 371 -13.35 -7.41 -9.58
C CYS A 371 -14.87 -7.40 -9.38
N GLY A 372 -15.64 -8.24 -10.09
CA GLY A 372 -17.10 -8.26 -9.97
C GLY A 372 -17.76 -6.91 -10.26
N LEU A 373 -17.08 -6.01 -10.98
CA LEU A 373 -17.53 -4.64 -11.21
C LEU A 373 -18.78 -4.61 -12.08
N GLU A 374 -19.89 -4.27 -11.45
CA GLU A 374 -21.21 -4.06 -12.05
C GLU A 374 -21.16 -2.91 -13.08
N GLU A 375 -21.89 -3.04 -14.18
CA GLU A 375 -21.86 -2.07 -15.29
C GLU A 375 -22.28 -0.67 -14.85
N ALA A 376 -23.32 -0.55 -14.02
CA ALA A 376 -23.77 0.75 -13.52
C ALA A 376 -22.68 1.47 -12.71
N LEU A 377 -21.98 0.74 -11.84
CA LEU A 377 -20.87 1.28 -11.05
C LEU A 377 -19.66 1.62 -11.94
N GLN A 378 -19.38 0.77 -12.94
CA GLN A 378 -18.34 1.02 -13.95
C GLN A 378 -18.59 2.35 -14.69
N HIS A 379 -19.80 2.56 -15.21
CA HIS A 379 -20.17 3.79 -15.90
C HIS A 379 -20.10 5.02 -14.98
N LYS A 380 -20.58 4.88 -13.74
CA LYS A 380 -20.48 5.95 -12.73
C LYS A 380 -19.02 6.36 -12.50
N TRP A 381 -18.13 5.41 -12.22
CA TRP A 381 -16.73 5.74 -11.95
C TRP A 381 -15.99 6.30 -13.16
N ILE A 382 -16.31 5.84 -14.38
CA ILE A 382 -15.76 6.45 -15.60
C ILE A 382 -16.19 7.92 -15.72
N ALA A 383 -17.45 8.23 -15.42
CA ALA A 383 -17.95 9.60 -15.40
C ALA A 383 -17.27 10.43 -14.30
N ASP A 384 -17.24 9.93 -13.06
CA ASP A 384 -16.60 10.62 -11.93
C ASP A 384 -15.12 10.94 -12.22
N ILE A 385 -14.37 10.01 -12.80
CA ILE A 385 -12.97 10.23 -13.18
C ILE A 385 -12.84 11.23 -14.32
N THR A 386 -13.75 11.18 -15.30
CA THR A 386 -13.74 12.14 -16.41
C THR A 386 -14.02 13.56 -15.92
N ASP A 387 -14.95 13.73 -14.97
CA ASP A 387 -15.23 15.01 -14.34
C ASP A 387 -14.03 15.52 -13.54
N MET A 388 -13.39 14.66 -12.73
CA MET A 388 -12.16 15.01 -12.00
C MET A 388 -11.03 15.47 -12.94
N MET A 389 -10.86 14.79 -14.08
CA MET A 389 -9.86 15.18 -15.08
C MET A 389 -10.19 16.54 -15.70
N ALA A 390 -11.47 16.84 -15.95
CA ALA A 390 -11.92 18.13 -16.48
C ALA A 390 -11.82 19.28 -15.46
N GLU A 391 -12.02 19.00 -14.17
CA GLU A 391 -11.84 19.94 -13.05
C GLU A 391 -10.36 20.36 -12.86
N GLY A 392 -9.42 19.51 -13.28
CA GLY A 392 -8.00 19.76 -13.13
C GLY A 392 -7.59 19.93 -11.66
N PRO A 393 -6.77 20.95 -11.31
CA PRO A 393 -6.30 21.13 -9.93
C PRO A 393 -7.40 21.33 -8.88
N ARG A 394 -8.62 21.73 -9.29
CA ARG A 394 -9.74 21.95 -8.36
C ARG A 394 -10.19 20.66 -7.65
N VAL A 395 -9.87 19.50 -8.22
CA VAL A 395 -10.21 18.18 -7.65
C VAL A 395 -9.75 18.02 -6.19
N ILE A 396 -8.64 18.66 -5.79
CA ILE A 396 -8.12 18.56 -4.42
C ILE A 396 -9.08 19.13 -3.37
N LEU A 397 -10.00 20.03 -3.77
CA LEU A 397 -11.02 20.58 -2.88
C LEU A 397 -12.11 19.54 -2.56
N ARG A 398 -12.24 18.48 -3.37
CA ARG A 398 -13.14 17.35 -3.09
C ARG A 398 -12.56 16.40 -2.04
N LEU A 399 -11.26 16.48 -1.75
CA LEU A 399 -10.57 15.58 -0.83
C LEU A 399 -10.56 16.19 0.58
N PRO A 400 -11.29 15.63 1.56
CA PRO A 400 -11.42 16.22 2.90
C PRO A 400 -10.07 16.46 3.57
N LYS A 401 -9.14 15.48 3.53
CA LYS A 401 -7.82 15.59 4.18
C LYS A 401 -7.01 16.78 3.63
N ILE A 402 -7.10 17.06 2.32
CA ILE A 402 -6.40 18.19 1.70
C ILE A 402 -7.15 19.51 1.89
N ARG A 403 -8.46 19.52 1.64
CA ARG A 403 -9.33 20.68 1.83
C ARG A 403 -9.22 21.22 3.25
N GLN A 404 -9.27 20.34 4.26
CA GLN A 404 -9.12 20.73 5.65
C GLN A 404 -7.76 21.38 5.89
N THR A 405 -6.65 20.88 5.35
CA THR A 405 -5.33 21.54 5.49
C THR A 405 -5.25 22.89 4.80
N ILE A 406 -5.90 23.06 3.63
CA ILE A 406 -5.98 24.34 2.93
C ILE A 406 -6.79 25.35 3.76
N VAL A 407 -7.95 24.93 4.28
CA VAL A 407 -8.81 25.80 5.10
C VAL A 407 -8.20 26.07 6.48
N ALA A 408 -7.45 25.11 7.03
CA ALA A 408 -6.73 25.14 8.31
C ALA A 408 -5.52 26.07 8.35
N SER A 409 -5.62 27.23 7.68
CA SER A 409 -4.91 28.46 8.05
C SER A 409 -5.19 28.95 9.49
N GLN A 410 -5.83 28.13 10.33
CA GLN A 410 -6.03 28.34 11.76
C GLN A 410 -4.99 27.52 12.54
N GLU A 411 -4.24 28.16 13.45
CA GLU A 411 -3.24 27.49 14.32
C GLU A 411 -3.67 26.17 14.99
N PRO A 412 -4.93 26.00 15.46
CA PRO A 412 -5.42 24.77 16.08
C PRO A 412 -5.15 23.48 15.31
N MET A 413 -5.56 23.40 14.04
CA MET A 413 -5.52 22.17 13.26
C MET A 413 -4.09 21.77 12.87
N LEU A 414 -3.24 22.76 12.59
CA LEU A 414 -1.80 22.54 12.38
C LEU A 414 -1.15 21.97 13.64
N TRP A 415 -1.53 22.48 14.81
CA TRP A 415 -1.04 21.98 16.08
C TRP A 415 -1.47 20.53 16.34
N PHE A 416 -2.74 20.17 16.09
CA PHE A 416 -3.19 18.78 16.24
C PHE A 416 -2.47 17.84 15.27
N SER A 417 -2.28 18.24 14.01
CA SER A 417 -1.52 17.45 13.04
C SER A 417 -0.07 17.22 13.48
N GLN A 418 0.56 18.23 14.09
CA GLN A 418 1.92 18.10 14.64
C GLN A 418 1.95 17.13 15.83
N LYS A 419 0.99 17.23 16.75
CA LYS A 419 0.90 16.32 17.90
C LYS A 419 0.60 14.89 17.50
N LYS A 420 -0.21 14.67 16.47
CA LYS A 420 -0.43 13.34 15.89
C LYS A 420 0.90 12.72 15.40
N MET A 421 1.73 13.51 14.71
CA MET A 421 3.06 13.06 14.27
C MET A 421 4.00 12.80 15.45
N GLU A 422 4.01 13.67 16.47
CA GLU A 422 4.82 13.49 17.70
C GLU A 422 4.45 12.19 18.43
N LEU A 423 3.14 11.90 18.57
CA LEU A 423 2.66 10.64 19.15
C LEU A 423 3.09 9.44 18.32
N GLU A 424 2.90 9.48 17.00
CA GLU A 424 3.35 8.42 16.11
C GLU A 424 4.86 8.15 16.27
N MET A 425 5.68 9.21 16.34
CA MET A 425 7.12 9.10 16.53
C MET A 425 7.45 8.38 17.83
N LEU A 426 6.83 8.79 18.93
CA LEU A 426 7.02 8.16 20.24
C LEU A 426 6.61 6.69 20.24
N PHE A 427 5.48 6.34 19.62
CA PHE A 427 5.02 4.95 19.53
C PHE A 427 5.99 4.06 18.75
N LEU A 428 6.40 4.51 17.55
CA LEU A 428 7.35 3.76 16.73
C LEU A 428 8.74 3.70 17.40
N GLU A 429 9.15 4.74 18.12
CA GLU A 429 10.38 4.72 18.91
C GLU A 429 10.30 3.67 20.02
N GLY A 430 9.22 3.65 20.81
CA GLY A 430 9.03 2.68 21.90
C GLY A 430 9.05 1.23 21.42
N MET A 431 8.44 0.94 20.27
CA MET A 431 8.49 -0.40 19.67
C MET A 431 9.90 -0.78 19.17
N THR A 432 10.77 0.20 18.91
CA THR A 432 12.14 -0.05 18.42
C THR A 432 13.23 -0.09 19.49
N THR A 433 12.97 0.38 20.70
CA THR A 433 13.96 0.44 21.79
C THR A 433 14.03 -0.83 22.63
N GLY A 434 13.12 -1.79 22.44
CA GLY A 434 13.08 -3.02 23.25
C GLY A 434 12.67 -2.75 24.71
N MET A 435 12.56 -3.82 25.51
CA MET A 435 12.09 -3.78 26.92
C MET A 435 13.08 -3.17 27.93
N GLU A 436 13.82 -2.10 27.61
CA GLU A 436 14.52 -1.35 28.66
C GLU A 436 13.51 -0.51 29.45
N SER A 437 13.31 -0.85 30.73
CA SER A 437 12.24 -0.27 31.59
C SER A 437 12.25 1.25 31.63
N ASP A 438 13.44 1.86 31.64
CA ASP A 438 13.61 3.29 31.86
C ASP A 438 13.30 4.12 30.61
N GLN A 439 13.66 3.63 29.41
CA GLN A 439 13.34 4.28 28.14
C GLN A 439 11.86 4.13 27.80
N ASN A 440 11.28 2.94 27.99
CA ASN A 440 9.83 2.75 27.79
C ASN A 440 9.00 3.58 28.77
N TYR A 441 9.47 3.73 30.01
CA TYR A 441 8.82 4.62 30.99
C TYR A 441 8.93 6.10 30.59
N ALA A 442 10.07 6.53 30.03
CA ALA A 442 10.22 7.89 29.51
C ALA A 442 9.28 8.16 28.32
N ILE A 443 9.22 7.23 27.35
CA ILE A 443 8.33 7.33 26.18
C ILE A 443 6.86 7.32 26.61
N SER A 444 6.48 6.44 27.53
CA SER A 444 5.11 6.38 28.07
C SER A 444 4.70 7.68 28.76
N ARG A 445 5.58 8.27 29.59
CA ARG A 445 5.31 9.59 30.20
C ARG A 445 5.15 10.69 29.16
N GLU A 446 5.92 10.63 28.09
CA GLU A 446 5.85 11.62 27.01
C GLU A 446 4.57 11.48 26.18
N VAL A 447 4.16 10.25 25.87
CA VAL A 447 2.85 9.96 25.27
C VAL A 447 1.73 10.55 26.14
N GLN A 448 1.71 10.25 27.44
CA GLN A 448 0.72 10.82 28.38
C GLN A 448 0.78 12.35 28.47
N ARG A 449 1.97 12.95 28.35
CA ARG A 449 2.14 14.41 28.34
C ARG A 449 1.50 15.01 27.10
N VAL A 450 1.77 14.43 25.92
CA VAL A 450 1.23 14.91 24.64
C VAL A 450 -0.27 14.69 24.56
N SER A 451 -0.79 13.52 24.95
CA SER A 451 -2.24 13.23 24.99
C SER A 451 -2.98 14.24 25.88
N ARG A 452 -2.46 14.56 27.07
CA ARG A 452 -3.08 15.58 27.94
C ARG A 452 -3.08 16.98 27.33
N GLN A 453 -2.01 17.39 26.66
CA GLN A 453 -1.98 18.67 25.94
C GLN A 453 -3.08 18.72 24.88
N VAL A 454 -3.26 17.61 24.16
CA VAL A 454 -4.27 17.50 23.10
C VAL A 454 -5.68 17.58 23.68
N GLN A 455 -5.98 16.78 24.71
CA GLN A 455 -7.26 16.81 25.42
C GLN A 455 -7.60 18.21 25.97
N GLN A 456 -6.64 18.88 26.61
CA GLN A 456 -6.84 20.23 27.14
C GLN A 456 -7.17 21.24 26.04
N ARG A 457 -6.45 21.18 24.91
CA ARG A 457 -6.69 22.09 23.79
C ARG A 457 -8.02 21.81 23.10
N MET A 458 -8.42 20.54 22.99
CA MET A 458 -9.74 20.14 22.48
C MET A 458 -10.88 20.70 23.32
N LEU A 459 -10.75 20.68 24.65
CA LEU A 459 -11.73 21.28 25.56
C LEU A 459 -11.87 22.80 25.39
N LEU A 460 -10.76 23.48 25.09
CA LEU A 460 -10.74 24.93 24.85
C LEU A 460 -11.30 25.33 23.48
N GLU A 461 -11.12 24.48 22.47
CA GLU A 461 -11.44 24.77 21.07
C GLU A 461 -12.71 24.06 20.57
N GLY A 462 -13.61 23.68 21.48
CA GLY A 462 -14.71 22.69 21.34
C GLY A 462 -15.64 22.70 20.11
N SER A 463 -15.49 23.61 19.14
CA SER A 463 -16.13 23.56 17.81
C SER A 463 -15.22 23.03 16.68
N VAL A 464 -13.89 23.08 16.85
CA VAL A 464 -12.87 22.61 15.87
C VAL A 464 -12.71 21.08 15.90
N VAL A 465 -13.05 20.47 17.04
CA VAL A 465 -12.86 19.04 17.36
C VAL A 465 -13.74 18.11 16.53
N ASN A 466 -14.91 18.55 16.07
CA ASN A 466 -15.83 17.75 15.26
C ASN A 466 -15.28 17.35 13.86
N ASN A 467 -14.06 17.79 13.52
CA ASN A 467 -13.39 17.49 12.25
C ASN A 467 -12.12 16.63 12.40
N LEU A 468 -11.74 16.23 13.62
CA LEU A 468 -10.67 15.25 13.83
C LEU A 468 -11.21 13.85 13.48
N ASP A 469 -10.40 13.03 12.83
CA ASP A 469 -10.83 11.65 12.50
C ASP A 469 -11.12 10.85 13.79
N ASP A 470 -12.17 10.03 13.77
CA ASP A 470 -12.66 9.28 14.94
C ASP A 470 -11.58 8.38 15.56
N ILE A 471 -10.61 7.95 14.76
CA ILE A 471 -9.48 7.11 15.19
C ILE A 471 -8.52 7.94 16.05
N THR A 472 -8.14 9.14 15.61
CA THR A 472 -7.33 10.08 16.38
C THR A 472 -8.04 10.46 17.67
N MET A 473 -9.36 10.69 17.63
CA MET A 473 -10.17 10.91 18.85
C MET A 473 -10.12 9.73 19.82
N ASN A 474 -10.29 8.50 19.33
CA ASN A 474 -10.28 7.30 20.17
C ASN A 474 -8.92 7.04 20.80
N ILE A 475 -7.82 7.24 20.06
CA ILE A 475 -6.44 7.09 20.59
C ILE A 475 -6.08 8.19 21.58
N LEU A 476 -6.48 9.43 21.31
CA LEU A 476 -6.23 10.55 22.21
C LEU A 476 -7.03 10.43 23.51
N MET A 477 -8.12 9.66 23.51
CA MET A 477 -9.00 9.43 24.66
C MET A 477 -8.76 8.07 25.36
N SER A 478 -8.06 7.11 24.72
CA SER A 478 -7.75 5.80 25.30
C SER A 478 -6.52 5.80 26.22
N TYR A 479 -5.74 6.88 26.21
CA TYR A 479 -4.55 7.12 27.04
C TYR A 479 -4.69 8.42 27.83
#